data_AF-A0A0C9UIL8-F1
#
_entry.id   AF-A0A0C9UIL8-F1
#
_cell.length_a   1.000
_cell.length_b   1.000
_cell.length_c   1.000
_cell.angle_alpha   90.00
_cell.angle_beta   90.00
_cell.angle_gamma   90.00
#
_symmetry.space_group_name_H-M   'P 1'
#
loop_
_entity.id
_entity.type
_entity.pdbx_description
1 polymer ?
#
loop_
_entity_poly.entity_id
_entity_poly.type
_entity_poly.pdbx_seq_one_letter_code
_entity_poly.pdbx_strand_id
1 'polypeptide(L)'
;LRDIVNKLATADCLISLVTINLNGDCCKPNFVEELSISIEDGRHPIIEHIRSEPFVPNTVHIGGSNPRNLVILGPNMDGKTCMVKLVAILVVMAQVGSYVPAKSMSLGLYDAILTRMGVWT
;
A
#
# COMPACT_ATOMS: atom_id res chain seq x y z
N LEU A 1 17.48 7.27 31.15
CA LEU A 1 16.15 6.61 31.20
C LEU A 1 15.33 6.86 29.93
N ARG A 2 15.10 8.12 29.50
CA ARG A 2 14.34 8.44 28.27
C ARG A 2 14.87 7.73 27.01
N ASP A 3 16.18 7.71 26.81
CA ASP A 3 16.77 7.06 25.63
C ASP A 3 16.54 5.55 25.56
N ILE A 4 16.50 4.89 26.72
CA ILE A 4 16.21 3.45 26.80
C ILE A 4 14.75 3.19 26.42
N VAL A 5 13.83 4.02 26.93
CA VAL A 5 12.41 3.94 26.60
C VAL A 5 12.19 4.17 25.10
N ASN A 6 12.86 5.15 24.51
CA ASN A 6 12.75 5.42 23.06
C ASN A 6 13.27 4.25 22.22
N LYS A 7 14.44 3.68 22.58
CA LYS A 7 14.98 2.50 21.88
C LYS A 7 14.06 1.28 21.99
N LEU A 8 13.46 1.07 23.16
CA LEU A 8 12.50 0.00 23.38
C LEU A 8 11.24 0.21 22.53
N ALA A 9 10.71 1.43 22.51
CA ALA A 9 9.55 1.78 21.68
C ALA A 9 9.85 1.59 20.19
N THR A 10 11.03 1.99 19.71
CA THR A 10 11.43 1.74 18.31
C THR A 10 11.52 0.26 18.00
N ALA A 11 12.12 -0.54 18.90
CA ALA A 11 12.19 -1.99 18.73
C ALA A 11 10.79 -2.62 18.68
N ASP A 12 9.89 -2.22 19.57
CA ASP A 12 8.50 -2.68 19.61
C ASP A 12 7.75 -2.35 18.31
N CYS A 13 7.88 -1.12 17.80
CA CYS A 13 7.31 -0.72 16.52
C CYS A 13 7.85 -1.57 15.36
N LEU A 14 9.16 -1.78 15.29
CA LEU A 14 9.79 -2.59 14.22
C LEU A 14 9.34 -4.05 14.28
N ILE A 15 9.26 -4.63 15.49
CA ILE A 15 8.76 -5.99 15.68
C ILE A 15 7.31 -6.09 15.21
N SER A 16 6.46 -5.14 15.62
CA SER A 16 5.04 -5.12 15.22
C SER A 16 4.88 -5.04 13.69
N LEU A 17 5.73 -4.28 13.00
CA LEU A 17 5.70 -4.22 11.53
C LEU A 17 6.08 -5.56 10.90
N VAL A 18 7.05 -6.28 11.45
CA VAL A 18 7.46 -7.60 10.95
C VAL A 18 6.39 -8.67 11.23
N THR A 19 5.74 -8.64 12.40
CA THR A 19 4.75 -9.65 12.80
C THR A 19 3.59 -9.78 11.82
N ILE A 20 3.13 -8.66 11.23
CA ILE A 20 2.04 -8.64 10.23
C ILE A 20 2.41 -9.44 8.97
N ASN A 21 3.70 -9.63 8.71
CA ASN A 21 4.23 -10.20 7.46
C ASN A 21 4.72 -11.65 7.60
N LEU A 22 4.53 -12.29 8.75
CA LEU A 22 5.05 -13.65 9.02
C LEU A 22 4.45 -14.73 8.12
N ASN A 23 3.29 -14.49 7.52
CA ASN A 23 2.62 -15.44 6.64
C ASN A 23 3.24 -15.53 5.23
N GLY A 24 4.24 -14.68 4.92
CA GLY A 24 5.03 -14.78 3.68
C GLY A 24 4.41 -14.13 2.44
N ASP A 25 3.16 -13.68 2.50
CA ASP A 25 2.46 -13.11 1.34
C ASP A 25 2.77 -11.62 1.09
N CYS A 26 3.78 -11.05 1.75
CA CYS A 26 4.15 -9.65 1.63
C CYS A 26 5.55 -9.48 1.04
N CYS A 27 5.76 -8.42 0.27
CA CYS A 27 7.05 -8.10 -0.34
C CYS A 27 7.71 -6.87 0.30
N LYS A 28 9.04 -6.81 0.19
CA LYS A 28 9.81 -5.61 0.54
C LYS A 28 9.69 -4.61 -0.61
N PRO A 29 9.18 -3.39 -0.39
CA PRO A 29 9.10 -2.38 -1.44
C PRO A 29 10.49 -1.92 -1.88
N ASN A 30 10.66 -1.71 -3.19
CA ASN A 30 11.87 -1.16 -3.79
C ASN A 30 11.69 0.33 -4.06
N PHE A 31 12.54 1.18 -3.47
CA PHE A 31 12.48 2.61 -3.72
C PHE A 31 13.29 2.98 -4.96
N VAL A 32 12.71 3.83 -5.81
CA VAL A 32 13.32 4.31 -7.06
C VAL A 32 13.40 5.83 -7.06
N GLU A 33 14.37 6.40 -7.76
CA GLU A 33 14.52 7.87 -7.87
C GLU A 33 13.41 8.50 -8.73
N GLU A 34 12.90 7.76 -9.71
CA GLU A 34 11.84 8.22 -10.59
C GLU A 34 10.48 8.20 -9.88
N LEU A 35 9.70 9.28 -10.04
CA LEU A 35 8.32 9.38 -9.54
C LEU A 35 7.39 8.42 -10.30
N SER A 36 7.33 7.18 -9.81
CA SER A 36 6.50 6.10 -10.36
C SER A 36 5.95 5.21 -9.24
N ILE A 37 4.84 4.53 -9.52
CA ILE A 37 4.27 3.48 -8.68
C ILE A 37 4.10 2.26 -9.56
N SER A 38 4.69 1.13 -9.17
CA SER A 38 4.42 -0.18 -9.77
C SER A 38 4.09 -1.16 -8.68
N ILE A 39 2.90 -1.76 -8.76
CA ILE A 39 2.38 -2.74 -7.79
C ILE A 39 1.96 -3.96 -8.60
N GLU A 40 2.50 -5.13 -8.26
CA GLU A 40 2.10 -6.41 -8.85
C GLU A 40 1.30 -7.23 -7.84
N ASP A 41 0.13 -7.71 -8.24
CA ASP A 41 -0.79 -8.48 -7.39
C ASP A 41 -0.98 -7.85 -6.00
N GLY A 42 -1.22 -6.54 -5.96
CA GLY A 42 -1.45 -5.80 -4.72
C GLY A 42 -2.79 -6.16 -4.10
N ARG A 43 -2.83 -6.31 -2.77
CA ARG A 43 -4.03 -6.66 -2.01
C ARG A 43 -4.35 -5.57 -0.99
N HIS A 44 -5.64 -5.37 -0.71
CA HIS A 44 -6.05 -4.34 0.24
C HIS A 44 -5.93 -4.90 1.68
N PRO A 45 -4.98 -4.41 2.50
CA PRO A 45 -4.62 -5.05 3.78
C PRO A 45 -5.82 -5.21 4.72
N ILE A 46 -6.69 -4.20 4.81
CA ILE A 46 -7.87 -4.28 5.69
C ILE A 46 -8.94 -5.23 5.15
N ILE A 47 -9.25 -5.17 3.85
CA ILE A 47 -10.36 -5.95 3.27
C ILE A 47 -10.00 -7.43 3.21
N GLU A 48 -8.74 -7.75 2.92
CA GLU A 48 -8.22 -9.12 2.92
C GLU A 48 -8.40 -9.82 4.28
N HIS A 49 -8.24 -9.09 5.39
CA HIS A 49 -8.39 -9.65 6.74
C HIS A 49 -9.84 -9.73 7.21
N ILE A 50 -10.74 -8.88 6.68
CA ILE A 50 -12.14 -8.81 7.13
C ILE A 50 -13.06 -9.70 6.30
N ARG A 51 -12.75 -9.92 5.01
CA ARG A 51 -13.59 -10.74 4.13
C ARG A 51 -13.33 -12.23 4.37
N SER A 52 -14.41 -13.01 4.35
CA SER A 52 -14.36 -14.47 4.36
C SER A 52 -13.97 -15.05 2.99
N GLU A 53 -14.19 -14.29 1.93
CA GLU A 53 -13.84 -14.67 0.55
C GLU A 53 -12.46 -14.13 0.15
N PRO A 54 -11.72 -14.84 -0.71
CA PRO A 54 -10.43 -14.37 -1.21
C PRO A 54 -10.53 -13.00 -1.90
N PHE A 55 -9.63 -12.09 -1.54
CA PHE A 55 -9.50 -10.80 -2.22
C PHE A 55 -8.78 -10.98 -3.57
N VAL A 56 -9.37 -10.49 -4.65
CA VAL A 56 -8.72 -10.51 -5.98
C VAL A 56 -7.63 -9.43 -6.04
N PRO A 57 -6.36 -9.80 -6.23
CA PRO A 57 -5.25 -8.84 -6.30
C PRO A 57 -5.37 -7.88 -7.50
N ASN A 58 -4.76 -6.70 -7.39
CA ASN A 58 -4.75 -5.67 -8.43
C ASN A 58 -3.32 -5.27 -8.78
N THR A 59 -3.00 -5.30 -10.07
CA THR A 59 -1.76 -4.73 -10.62
C THR A 59 -1.99 -3.28 -11.07
N VAL A 60 -1.09 -2.39 -10.70
CA VAL A 60 -1.18 -0.94 -10.98
C VAL A 60 0.18 -0.40 -11.37
N HIS A 61 0.24 0.32 -12.50
CA HIS A 61 1.42 1.06 -12.94
C HIS A 61 1.07 2.52 -13.22
N ILE A 62 1.81 3.44 -12.62
CA ILE A 62 1.61 4.88 -12.74
C ILE A 62 2.98 5.54 -12.89
N GLY A 63 3.15 6.38 -13.92
CA GLY A 63 4.38 7.12 -14.16
C GLY A 63 5.52 6.26 -14.73
N GLY A 64 6.72 6.85 -14.78
CA GLY A 64 7.84 6.29 -15.54
C GLY A 64 7.55 6.20 -17.03
N SER A 65 7.66 4.99 -17.58
CA SER A 65 7.23 4.66 -18.94
C SER A 65 5.71 4.56 -19.11
N ASN A 66 4.94 4.56 -18.02
CA ASN A 66 3.48 4.46 -18.02
C ASN A 66 2.81 5.84 -17.86
N PRO A 67 1.51 5.97 -18.18
CA PRO A 67 0.75 7.18 -17.91
C PRO A 67 0.79 7.58 -16.43
N ARG A 68 0.88 8.89 -16.16
CA ARG A 68 0.85 9.44 -14.78
C ARG A 68 -0.56 9.53 -14.20
N ASN A 69 -1.58 9.42 -15.04
CA ASN A 69 -2.98 9.52 -14.66
C ASN A 69 -3.72 8.27 -15.14
N LEU A 70 -4.56 7.70 -14.27
CA LEU A 70 -5.41 6.56 -14.59
C LEU A 70 -6.88 6.98 -14.54
N VAL A 71 -7.63 6.64 -15.59
CA VAL A 71 -9.09 6.79 -15.63
C VAL A 71 -9.70 5.42 -15.40
N ILE A 72 -10.34 5.24 -14.25
CA ILE A 72 -10.91 3.95 -13.83
C ILE A 72 -12.41 3.97 -14.12
N LEU A 73 -12.84 3.16 -15.08
CA LEU A 73 -14.24 3.03 -15.50
C LEU A 73 -14.84 1.71 -14.98
N GLY A 74 -16.16 1.67 -14.82
CA GLY A 74 -16.90 0.47 -14.41
C GLY A 74 -18.14 0.80 -13.56
N PRO A 75 -19.06 -0.15 -13.34
CA PRO A 75 -20.28 0.06 -12.56
C PRO A 75 -19.98 0.36 -11.08
N ASN A 76 -20.85 1.14 -10.44
CA ASN A 76 -20.73 1.40 -9.00
C ASN A 76 -20.75 0.06 -8.25
N MET A 77 -19.78 -0.16 -7.34
CA MET A 77 -19.51 -1.39 -6.58
C MET A 77 -18.47 -2.39 -7.15
N ASP A 78 -17.89 -2.17 -8.33
CA ASP A 78 -16.81 -3.02 -8.90
C ASP A 78 -15.42 -2.83 -8.27
N GLY A 79 -15.35 -2.40 -7.01
CA GLY A 79 -14.06 -2.27 -6.32
C GLY A 79 -13.17 -1.12 -6.79
N LYS A 80 -13.63 -0.22 -7.68
CA LYS A 80 -12.86 0.97 -8.10
C LYS A 80 -12.32 1.80 -6.93
N THR A 81 -13.20 2.14 -5.98
CA THR A 81 -12.81 2.88 -4.75
C THR A 81 -11.88 2.06 -3.87
N CYS A 82 -12.04 0.73 -3.86
CA CYS A 82 -11.13 -0.17 -3.15
C CYS A 82 -9.73 -0.12 -3.75
N MET A 83 -9.60 -0.17 -5.08
CA MET A 83 -8.31 -0.10 -5.77
C MET A 83 -7.61 1.24 -5.51
N VAL A 84 -8.31 2.37 -5.59
CA VAL A 84 -7.72 3.69 -5.29
C VAL A 84 -7.21 3.75 -3.84
N LYS A 85 -7.99 3.24 -2.88
CA LYS A 85 -7.58 3.18 -1.47
C LYS A 85 -6.41 2.21 -1.25
N LEU A 86 -6.41 1.07 -1.94
CA LEU A 86 -5.31 0.09 -1.90
C LEU A 86 -3.99 0.77 -2.28
N VAL A 87 -3.94 1.45 -3.43
CA VAL A 87 -2.71 2.13 -3.87
C VAL A 87 -2.22 3.12 -2.81
N ALA A 88 -3.12 3.96 -2.29
CA ALA A 88 -2.78 4.93 -1.25
C ALA A 88 -2.24 4.28 0.03
N ILE A 89 -2.88 3.21 0.50
CA ILE A 89 -2.45 2.50 1.72
C ILE A 89 -1.10 1.84 1.52
N LEU A 90 -0.86 1.19 0.37
CA LEU A 90 0.42 0.54 0.08
C LEU A 90 1.58 1.55 0.02
N VAL A 91 1.35 2.74 -0.54
CA VAL A 91 2.33 3.84 -0.54
C VAL A 91 2.69 4.27 0.89
N VAL A 92 1.67 4.46 1.76
CA VAL A 92 1.91 4.81 3.17
C VAL A 92 2.68 3.71 3.89
N MET A 93 2.27 2.45 3.75
CA MET A 93 2.94 1.31 4.38
C MET A 93 4.42 1.23 3.97
N ALA A 94 4.70 1.39 2.67
CA ALA A 94 6.06 1.38 2.16
C ALA A 94 6.90 2.53 2.74
N GLN A 95 6.40 3.78 2.71
CA GLN A 95 7.14 4.95 3.23
C GLN A 95 7.28 4.98 4.76
N VAL A 96 6.45 4.24 5.51
CA VAL A 96 6.65 3.99 6.95
C VAL A 96 7.76 2.95 7.20
N GLY A 97 8.19 2.21 6.17
CA GLY A 97 9.21 1.16 6.27
C GLY A 97 8.63 -0.24 6.51
N SER A 98 7.34 -0.45 6.27
CA SER A 98 6.69 -1.75 6.34
C SER A 98 6.88 -2.53 5.02
N TYR A 99 6.81 -3.86 5.12
CA TYR A 99 6.49 -4.70 3.97
C TYR A 99 5.03 -4.47 3.55
N VAL A 100 4.71 -4.80 2.31
CA VAL A 100 3.41 -4.55 1.70
C VAL A 100 2.78 -5.85 1.15
N PRO A 101 1.45 -6.03 1.26
CA PRO A 101 0.75 -7.20 0.71
C PRO A 101 0.62 -7.11 -0.81
N ALA A 102 1.70 -7.44 -1.49
CA ALA A 102 1.81 -7.48 -2.93
C ALA A 102 2.88 -8.51 -3.32
N LYS A 103 2.83 -9.00 -4.57
CA LYS A 103 3.89 -9.85 -5.11
C LYS A 103 5.19 -9.07 -5.31
N SER A 104 5.09 -7.84 -5.79
CA SER A 104 6.22 -6.90 -5.84
C SER A 104 5.72 -5.46 -5.85
N MET A 105 6.55 -4.54 -5.36
CA MET A 105 6.24 -3.11 -5.38
C MET A 105 7.52 -2.29 -5.65
N SER A 106 7.45 -1.35 -6.58
CA SER A 106 8.43 -0.28 -6.77
C SER A 106 7.77 1.08 -6.58
N LEU A 107 8.44 1.98 -5.85
CA LEU A 107 7.85 3.23 -5.39
C LEU A 107 8.87 4.38 -5.47
N GLY A 108 8.55 5.41 -6.25
CA GLY A 108 9.15 6.73 -6.10
C GLY A 108 8.63 7.42 -4.84
N LEU A 109 9.45 8.24 -4.18
CA LEU A 109 9.04 8.91 -2.95
C LEU A 109 7.99 9.99 -3.22
N TYR A 110 6.85 9.93 -2.51
CA TYR A 110 5.79 10.92 -2.58
C TYR A 110 5.73 11.76 -1.31
N ASP A 111 5.57 13.07 -1.47
CA ASP A 111 5.46 14.01 -0.34
C ASP A 111 4.03 14.06 0.24
N ALA A 112 3.02 13.77 -0.58
CA ALA A 112 1.62 13.87 -0.19
C ALA A 112 0.72 12.91 -0.97
N ILE A 113 -0.32 12.40 -0.30
CA ILE A 113 -1.44 11.69 -0.91
C ILE A 113 -2.67 12.57 -0.78
N LEU A 114 -3.19 13.03 -1.92
CA LEU A 114 -4.36 13.90 -1.97
C LEU A 114 -5.57 13.08 -2.43
N THR A 115 -6.64 13.10 -1.64
CA THR A 115 -7.87 12.37 -1.96
C THR A 115 -9.06 13.32 -1.99
N ARG A 116 -9.88 13.20 -3.04
CA ARG A 116 -11.22 13.78 -3.07
C ARG A 116 -12.20 12.68 -3.44
N MET A 117 -12.84 12.10 -2.43
CA MET A 117 -13.93 11.16 -2.64
C MET A 117 -15.25 11.90 -2.45
N GLY A 118 -16.12 11.84 -3.47
CA GLY A 118 -17.47 12.39 -3.35
C GLY A 118 -18.25 11.67 -2.25
N VAL A 119 -19.01 12.43 -1.47
CA VAL A 119 -19.96 11.88 -0.50
C VAL A 119 -21.26 11.60 -1.25
N TRP A 120 -21.81 10.39 -1.12
CA TRP A 120 -23.18 10.14 -1.51
C TRP A 120 -24.08 10.61 -0.36
N THR A 121 -24.70 11.78 -0.53
CA THR A 121 -25.92 12.18 0.18
C THR A 121 -27.11 11.95 -0.73
#